data_AF-A0A370L7R1-F1
#
_entry.id   AF-A0A370L7R1-F1
#
_cell.length_a   1.000
_cell.length_b   1.000
_cell.length_c   1.000
_cell.angle_alpha   90.00
_cell.angle_beta   90.00
_cell.angle_gamma   90.00
#
_symmetry.space_group_name_H-M   'P 1'
#
loop_
_entity.id
_entity.type
_entity.pdbx_description
1 polymer ?
#
loop_
_entity_poly.entity_id
_entity_poly.type
_entity_poly.pdbx_seq_one_letter_code
_entity_poly.pdbx_strand_id
1 'polypeptide(L)'
;MSDDTSEFQRRLRELCGELARGDYDNIDSLFAMTIDEGAPVVVQELAEAFASMAVQIEAREYRLGEMLAELKEANRRLEEANRSVTTENVTLRSQVQRLTIEIDQTRKEREVSEIVETDYFRGLQERAQAMRQRQRPTPTSEAADS
;
A
#
# COMPACT_ATOMS: atom_id res chain seq x y z
N MET A 1 -59.01 32.92 1.44
CA MET A 1 -59.02 31.77 2.39
C MET A 1 -58.77 30.43 1.69
N SER A 2 -59.63 29.91 0.79
CA SER A 2 -59.31 28.65 0.07
C SER A 2 -58.21 28.83 -0.98
N ASP A 3 -58.12 29.99 -1.62
CA ASP A 3 -57.13 30.30 -2.65
C ASP A 3 -55.71 30.42 -2.06
N ASP A 4 -55.56 31.19 -0.96
CA ASP A 4 -54.28 31.36 -0.24
C ASP A 4 -53.71 30.03 0.26
N THR A 5 -54.57 29.15 0.81
CA THR A 5 -54.17 27.80 1.23
C THR A 5 -53.59 26.98 0.07
N SER A 6 -54.19 27.10 -1.12
CA SER A 6 -53.75 26.37 -2.32
C SER A 6 -52.40 26.87 -2.84
N GLU A 7 -52.13 28.17 -2.68
CA GLU A 7 -50.86 28.78 -3.03
C GLU A 7 -49.73 28.33 -2.10
N PHE A 8 -49.95 28.34 -0.79
CA PHE A 8 -48.98 27.84 0.19
C PHE A 8 -48.64 26.35 -0.04
N GLN A 9 -49.65 25.53 -0.35
CA GLN A 9 -49.45 24.12 -0.67
C GLN A 9 -48.67 23.90 -1.97
N ARG A 10 -48.91 24.72 -3.00
CA ARG A 10 -48.16 24.69 -4.27
C ARG A 10 -46.70 25.04 -4.02
N ARG A 11 -46.45 26.12 -3.27
CA ARG A 11 -45.09 26.56 -2.93
C ARG A 11 -44.33 25.52 -2.10
N LEU A 12 -44.96 24.94 -1.07
CA LEU A 12 -44.35 23.88 -0.28
C LEU A 12 -43.98 22.67 -1.15
N ARG A 13 -44.87 22.27 -2.07
CA ARG A 13 -44.62 21.16 -3.00
C ARG A 13 -43.43 21.41 -3.91
N GLU A 14 -43.30 22.62 -4.45
CA GLU A 14 -42.18 23.02 -5.30
C GLU A 14 -40.85 22.91 -4.54
N LEU A 15 -40.80 23.49 -3.34
CA LEU A 15 -39.62 23.45 -2.46
C LEU A 15 -39.26 22.02 -2.04
N CYS A 16 -40.24 21.19 -1.68
CA CYS A 16 -39.99 19.77 -1.38
C CYS A 16 -39.45 19.02 -2.61
N GLY A 17 -39.89 19.38 -3.82
CA GLY A 17 -39.41 18.79 -5.06
C GLY A 17 -37.99 19.21 -5.45
N GLU A 18 -37.58 20.43 -5.10
CA GLU A 18 -36.19 20.89 -5.18
C GLU A 18 -35.31 20.15 -4.17
N LEU A 19 -35.74 20.13 -2.91
CA LEU A 19 -35.07 19.43 -1.82
C LEU A 19 -34.82 17.94 -2.12
N ALA A 20 -35.83 17.24 -2.66
CA ALA A 20 -35.71 15.83 -3.02
C ALA A 20 -34.71 15.57 -4.17
N ARG A 21 -34.42 16.58 -4.99
CA ARG A 21 -33.39 16.52 -6.04
C ARG A 21 -32.00 16.92 -5.52
N GLY A 22 -31.88 17.30 -4.25
CA GLY A 22 -30.66 17.83 -3.65
C GLY A 22 -30.37 19.27 -4.06
N ASP A 23 -31.38 20.01 -4.52
CA ASP A 23 -31.27 21.44 -4.79
C ASP A 23 -31.72 22.20 -3.53
N TYR A 24 -30.78 22.91 -2.92
CA TYR A 24 -30.98 23.63 -1.67
C TYR A 24 -30.93 25.15 -1.86
N ASP A 25 -30.87 25.65 -3.11
CA ASP A 25 -30.67 27.08 -3.39
C ASP A 25 -31.80 27.96 -2.81
N ASN A 26 -33.02 27.41 -2.75
CA ASN A 26 -34.20 28.12 -2.25
C ASN A 26 -34.62 27.71 -0.83
N ILE A 27 -33.73 27.07 -0.06
CA ILE A 27 -34.06 26.57 1.29
C ILE A 27 -34.53 27.68 2.24
N ASP A 28 -34.04 28.91 2.07
CA ASP A 28 -34.48 30.09 2.83
C ASP A 28 -35.98 30.36 2.70
N SER A 29 -36.57 30.04 1.54
CA SER A 29 -38.01 30.13 1.34
C SER A 29 -38.78 29.11 2.17
N LEU A 30 -38.21 27.92 2.42
CA LEU A 30 -38.81 26.90 3.27
C LEU A 30 -38.80 27.34 4.74
N PHE A 31 -37.71 27.97 5.19
CA PHE A 31 -37.62 28.57 6.52
C PHE A 31 -38.59 29.75 6.69
N ALA A 32 -38.73 30.62 5.69
CA ALA A 32 -39.68 31.71 5.76
C ALA A 32 -41.14 31.23 5.93
N MET A 33 -41.48 30.07 5.36
CA MET A 33 -42.82 29.47 5.49
C MET A 33 -43.13 28.93 6.89
N THR A 34 -42.14 28.69 7.74
CA THR A 34 -42.37 28.18 9.11
C THR A 34 -42.93 29.25 10.05
N ILE A 35 -42.72 30.53 9.71
CA ILE A 35 -43.13 31.69 10.51
C ILE A 35 -44.19 32.55 9.82
N ASP A 36 -44.71 32.11 8.67
CA ASP A 36 -45.70 32.87 7.91
C ASP A 36 -47.08 32.78 8.56
N GLU A 37 -47.49 33.82 9.28
CA GLU A 37 -48.78 33.90 9.98
C GLU A 37 -50.02 33.73 9.07
N GLY A 38 -49.87 33.92 7.75
CA GLY A 38 -50.91 33.69 6.75
C GLY A 38 -51.06 32.22 6.32
N ALA A 39 -50.05 31.38 6.62
CA ALA A 39 -50.05 29.98 6.25
C ALA A 39 -50.94 29.14 7.20
N PRO A 40 -51.69 28.15 6.68
CA PRO A 40 -52.37 27.19 7.52
C PRO A 40 -51.39 26.43 8.42
N VAL A 41 -51.77 26.19 9.68
CA VAL A 41 -50.93 25.52 10.69
C VAL A 41 -50.28 24.24 10.18
N VAL A 42 -51.03 23.38 9.48
CA VAL A 42 -50.50 22.12 8.92
C VAL A 42 -49.37 22.37 7.91
N VAL A 43 -49.45 23.45 7.13
CA VAL A 43 -48.40 23.80 6.16
C VAL A 43 -47.15 24.31 6.89
N GLN A 44 -47.31 25.08 7.96
CA GLN A 44 -46.19 25.52 8.80
C GLN A 44 -45.48 24.33 9.46
N GLU A 45 -46.23 23.39 10.04
CA GLU A 45 -45.67 22.18 10.67
C GLU A 45 -44.89 21.33 9.66
N LEU A 46 -45.42 21.17 8.44
CA LEU A 46 -44.71 20.47 7.37
C LEU A 46 -43.45 21.22 6.93
N ALA A 47 -43.54 22.54 6.74
CA ALA A 47 -42.39 23.37 6.41
C ALA A 47 -41.29 23.25 7.47
N GLU A 48 -41.66 23.25 8.76
CA GLU A 48 -40.72 23.10 9.88
C GLU A 48 -40.04 21.72 9.89
N ALA A 49 -40.81 20.65 9.66
CA ALA A 49 -40.28 19.30 9.57
C ALA A 49 -39.29 19.15 8.40
N PHE A 50 -39.63 19.68 7.22
CA PHE A 50 -38.76 19.62 6.05
C PHE A 50 -37.53 20.54 6.19
N ALA A 51 -37.68 21.71 6.79
CA ALA A 51 -36.56 22.61 7.08
C ALA A 51 -35.56 21.95 8.04
N SER A 52 -36.04 21.31 9.10
CA SER A 52 -35.21 20.55 10.04
C SER A 52 -34.50 19.39 9.35
N MET A 53 -35.21 18.66 8.48
CA MET A 53 -34.64 17.56 7.70
C MET A 53 -33.52 18.06 6.77
N ALA A 54 -33.73 19.18 6.08
CA ALA A 54 -32.74 19.73 5.17
C ALA A 54 -31.44 20.12 5.91
N VAL A 55 -31.53 20.74 7.10
CA VAL A 55 -30.35 21.01 7.95
C VAL A 55 -29.64 19.73 8.36
N GLN A 56 -30.39 18.68 8.71
CA GLN A 56 -29.79 17.39 9.09
C GLN A 56 -29.09 16.70 7.92
N ILE A 57 -29.64 16.81 6.71
CA ILE A 57 -29.03 16.28 5.49
C ILE A 57 -27.72 17.02 5.20
N GLU A 58 -27.73 18.36 5.21
CA GLU A 58 -26.54 19.18 5.00
C GLU A 58 -25.43 18.83 6.02
N ALA A 59 -25.80 18.75 7.31
CA ALA A 59 -24.85 18.37 8.36
C ALA A 59 -24.29 16.95 8.16
N ARG A 60 -25.08 16.02 7.60
CA ARG A 60 -24.62 14.68 7.27
C ARG A 60 -23.71 14.68 6.05
N GLU A 61 -24.03 15.44 5.01
CA GLU A 61 -23.21 15.58 3.81
C GLU A 61 -21.85 16.18 4.14
N TYR A 62 -21.82 17.23 4.97
CA TYR A 62 -20.58 17.81 5.48
C TYR A 62 -19.72 16.77 6.21
N ARG A 63 -20.31 16.02 7.16
CA ARG A 63 -19.59 14.96 7.89
C ARG A 63 -19.07 13.86 6.97
N LEU A 64 -19.86 13.46 5.96
CA LEU A 64 -19.43 12.46 4.98
C LEU A 64 -18.26 12.98 4.15
N GLY A 65 -18.27 14.26 3.76
CA GLY A 65 -17.16 14.91 3.07
C GLY A 65 -15.88 14.90 3.90
N GLU A 66 -15.99 15.23 5.20
CA GLU A 66 -14.87 15.19 6.15
C GLU A 66 -14.30 13.77 6.30
N MET A 67 -15.16 12.78 6.55
CA MET A 67 -14.74 11.37 6.65
C MET A 67 -14.09 10.86 5.36
N LEU A 68 -14.57 11.27 4.19
CA LEU A 68 -13.95 10.92 2.91
C LEU A 68 -12.56 11.55 2.77
N ALA A 69 -12.37 12.77 3.23
CA ALA A 69 -11.07 13.43 3.23
C ALA A 69 -10.09 12.70 4.16
N GLU A 70 -10.52 12.36 5.38
CA GLU A 70 -9.73 11.59 6.33
C GLU A 70 -9.35 10.20 5.79
N LEU A 71 -10.30 9.49 5.19
CA LEU A 71 -10.06 8.16 4.63
C LEU A 71 -9.05 8.20 3.48
N LYS A 72 -9.13 9.21 2.61
CA LYS A 72 -8.16 9.42 1.52
C LYS A 72 -6.76 9.66 2.07
N GLU A 73 -6.63 10.50 3.09
CA GLU A 73 -5.35 10.80 3.71
C GLU A 73 -4.78 9.57 4.45
N ALA A 74 -5.61 8.81 5.15
CA ALA A 74 -5.21 7.57 5.79
C ALA A 74 -4.72 6.52 4.77
N ASN A 75 -5.43 6.34 3.66
CA ASN A 75 -5.01 5.46 2.58
C ASN A 75 -3.66 5.88 1.99
N ARG A 76 -3.47 7.18 1.73
CA ARG A 76 -2.18 7.70 1.24
C ARG A 76 -1.02 7.35 2.16
N ARG A 77 -1.19 7.57 3.48
CA ARG A 77 -0.17 7.21 4.49
C ARG A 77 0.10 5.71 4.53
N LEU A 78 -0.95 4.90 4.42
CA LEU A 78 -0.82 3.44 4.42
C LEU A 78 -0.06 2.95 3.19
N GLU A 79 -0.34 3.49 2.01
CA GLU A 79 0.39 3.19 0.80
C GLU A 79 1.87 3.57 0.91
N GLU A 80 2.17 4.74 1.47
CA GLU A 80 3.55 5.19 1.69
C GLU A 80 4.31 4.28 2.65
N ALA A 81 3.69 3.93 3.78
CA ALA A 81 4.26 3.01 4.76
C ALA A 81 4.49 1.62 4.14
N ASN A 82 3.52 1.10 3.38
CA ASN A 82 3.62 -0.20 2.72
C ASN A 82 4.74 -0.21 1.67
N ARG A 83 4.88 0.86 0.89
CA ARG A 83 6.02 1.02 -0.04
C ARG A 83 7.35 0.98 0.71
N SER A 84 7.50 1.73 1.80
CA SER A 84 8.74 1.70 2.61
C SER A 84 9.05 0.28 3.10
N VAL A 85 8.09 -0.37 3.76
CA VAL A 85 8.23 -1.73 4.28
C VAL A 85 8.59 -2.72 3.18
N THR A 86 7.97 -2.60 2.01
CA THR A 86 8.27 -3.47 0.86
C THR A 86 9.70 -3.27 0.37
N THR A 87 10.15 -2.02 0.21
CA THR A 87 11.53 -1.72 -0.22
C THR A 87 12.57 -2.19 0.80
N GLU A 88 12.30 -2.00 2.08
CA GLU A 88 13.15 -2.49 3.17
C GLU A 88 13.20 -4.02 3.18
N ASN A 89 12.06 -4.70 3.01
CA ASN A 89 12.02 -6.16 2.92
C ASN A 89 12.84 -6.70 1.76
N VAL A 90 12.72 -6.12 0.56
CA VAL A 90 13.52 -6.53 -0.61
C VAL A 90 15.02 -6.35 -0.33
N THR A 91 15.38 -5.21 0.26
CA THR A 91 16.77 -4.90 0.61
C THR A 91 17.32 -5.89 1.64
N LEU A 92 16.59 -6.13 2.72
CA LEU A 92 16.98 -7.07 3.77
C LEU A 92 17.09 -8.50 3.25
N ARG A 93 16.15 -8.96 2.42
CA ARG A 93 16.24 -10.29 1.78
C ARG A 93 17.49 -10.43 0.93
N SER A 94 17.85 -9.40 0.17
CA SER A 94 19.06 -9.40 -0.65
C SER A 94 20.34 -9.43 0.21
N GLN A 95 20.36 -8.71 1.33
CA GLN A 95 21.47 -8.73 2.28
C GLN A 95 21.62 -10.11 2.94
N VAL A 96 20.51 -10.69 3.41
CA VAL A 96 20.51 -12.05 3.98
C VAL A 96 21.02 -13.07 2.97
N GLN A 97 20.53 -13.04 1.73
CA GLN A 97 20.98 -13.96 0.68
C GLN A 97 22.49 -13.83 0.41
N ARG A 98 23.01 -12.59 0.35
CA ARG A 98 24.45 -12.34 0.17
C ARG A 98 25.27 -12.92 1.32
N LEU A 99 24.85 -12.66 2.56
CA LEU A 99 25.53 -13.17 3.75
C LEU A 99 25.51 -14.70 3.80
N THR A 100 24.40 -15.33 3.42
CA THR A 100 24.32 -16.79 3.31
C THR A 100 25.34 -17.34 2.31
N ILE A 101 25.44 -16.74 1.11
CA ILE A 101 26.43 -17.16 0.10
C ILE A 101 27.86 -17.00 0.62
N GLU A 102 28.17 -15.87 1.27
CA GLU A 102 29.50 -15.59 1.83
C GLU A 102 29.89 -16.59 2.93
N ILE A 103 28.95 -16.90 3.83
CA ILE A 103 29.14 -17.92 4.88
C ILE A 103 29.39 -19.29 4.25
N ASP A 104 28.62 -19.67 3.24
CA ASP A 104 28.79 -20.96 2.55
C ASP A 104 30.14 -21.06 1.83
N GLN A 105 30.59 -19.99 1.19
CA GLN A 105 31.92 -19.93 0.55
C GLN A 105 33.04 -20.06 1.58
N THR A 106 32.96 -19.30 2.68
CA THR A 106 33.95 -19.35 3.76
C THR A 106 34.03 -20.74 4.40
N ARG A 107 32.89 -21.42 4.56
CA ARG A 107 32.86 -22.81 5.07
C ARG A 107 33.51 -23.78 4.09
N LYS A 108 33.18 -23.69 2.80
CA LYS A 108 33.81 -24.51 1.76
C LYS A 108 35.32 -24.32 1.69
N GLU A 109 35.80 -23.07 1.77
CA GLU A 109 37.24 -22.78 1.78
C GLU A 109 37.95 -23.40 2.97
N ARG A 110 37.35 -23.34 4.17
CA ARG A 110 37.89 -24.02 5.37
C ARG A 110 37.93 -25.53 5.20
N GLU A 111 36.84 -26.15 4.74
CA GLU A 111 36.78 -27.59 4.49
C GLU A 111 37.85 -28.02 3.47
N VAL A 112 38.05 -27.25 2.39
CA VAL A 112 39.10 -27.52 1.42
C VAL A 112 40.49 -27.36 2.04
N SER A 113 40.74 -26.32 2.85
CA SER A 113 42.02 -26.13 3.54
C SER A 113 42.33 -27.30 4.47
N GLU A 114 41.35 -27.74 5.27
CA GLU A 114 41.49 -28.89 6.16
C GLU A 114 41.85 -30.16 5.39
N ILE A 115 41.19 -30.42 4.24
CA ILE A 115 41.52 -31.55 3.38
C ILE A 115 42.94 -31.43 2.79
N VAL A 116 43.33 -30.25 2.33
CA VAL A 116 44.67 -30.01 1.76
C VAL A 116 45.76 -30.19 2.83
N GLU A 117 45.48 -29.80 4.06
CA GLU A 117 46.39 -29.94 5.20
C GLU A 117 46.49 -31.39 5.71
N THR A 118 45.51 -32.24 5.42
CA THR A 118 45.61 -33.67 5.74
C THR A 118 46.69 -34.39 4.93
N ASP A 119 47.28 -35.43 5.54
CA ASP A 119 48.34 -36.24 4.94
C ASP A 119 47.94 -36.94 3.63
N TYR A 120 46.64 -37.00 3.32
CA TYR A 120 46.11 -37.57 2.08
C TYR A 120 46.61 -36.83 0.82
N PHE A 121 46.56 -35.50 0.81
CA PHE A 121 47.01 -34.69 -0.34
C PHE A 121 48.53 -34.71 -0.47
N ARG A 122 49.24 -34.66 0.65
CA ARG A 122 50.71 -34.78 0.69
C ARG A 122 51.16 -36.12 0.09
N GLY A 123 50.52 -37.22 0.49
CA GLY A 123 50.79 -38.54 -0.06
C GLY A 123 50.43 -38.71 -1.54
N LEU A 124 49.36 -38.05 -2.02
CA LEU A 124 49.01 -38.07 -3.44
C LEU A 124 50.05 -37.31 -4.28
N GLN A 125 50.55 -36.18 -3.79
CA GLN A 125 51.57 -35.37 -4.45
C GLN A 125 52.91 -36.11 -4.54
N GLU A 126 53.32 -36.80 -3.47
CA GLU A 126 54.50 -37.67 -3.44
C GLU A 126 54.37 -38.82 -4.46
N ARG A 127 53.22 -39.51 -4.51
CA ARG A 127 52.97 -40.56 -5.50
C ARG A 127 53.04 -40.05 -6.94
N ALA A 128 52.46 -38.88 -7.22
CA ALA A 128 52.52 -38.27 -8.53
C ALA A 128 53.93 -37.79 -8.91
N GLN A 129 54.75 -37.34 -7.95
CA GLN A 129 56.16 -37.03 -8.17
C GLN A 129 56.98 -38.30 -8.46
N ALA A 130 56.76 -39.38 -7.70
CA ALA A 130 57.42 -40.66 -7.93
C ALA A 130 57.11 -41.24 -9.32
N MET A 131 55.85 -41.12 -9.78
CA MET A 131 55.48 -41.50 -11.14
C MET A 131 56.18 -40.65 -12.21
N ARG A 132 56.29 -39.33 -12.00
CA ARG A 132 57.02 -38.43 -12.91
C ARG A 132 58.52 -38.68 -12.93
N GLN A 133 59.13 -39.03 -11.79
CA GLN A 133 60.54 -39.41 -11.72
C GLN A 133 60.80 -40.73 -12.45
N ARG A 134 59.87 -41.68 -12.40
CA ARG A 134 59.92 -42.92 -13.18
C ARG A 134 59.72 -42.71 -14.68
N GLN A 135 59.02 -41.66 -15.09
CA GLN A 135 58.78 -41.31 -16.50
C GLN A 135 59.78 -40.28 -17.05
N ARG A 136 60.70 -39.74 -16.24
CA ARG A 136 61.75 -38.84 -16.72
C ARG A 136 62.74 -39.69 -17.52
N PRO A 137 62.82 -39.53 -18.85
CA PRO A 137 63.77 -40.29 -19.63
C PRO A 137 65.18 -39.84 -19.23
N THR A 138 66.01 -40.79 -18.84
CA THR A 138 67.45 -40.59 -18.66
C THR A 138 67.96 -39.97 -19.97
N PRO A 139 68.63 -38.81 -19.97
CA PRO A 139 69.33 -38.35 -21.17
C PRO A 139 70.31 -39.46 -21.52
N THR A 140 70.14 -40.05 -22.71
CA THR A 140 70.94 -41.13 -23.24
C THR A 140 72.41 -40.74 -23.14
N SER A 141 73.08 -41.29 -22.14
CA SER A 141 74.54 -41.32 -22.04
C SER A 141 75.01 -42.42 -22.98
N GLU A 142 75.10 -42.11 -24.27
CA GLU A 142 75.83 -42.92 -25.24
C GLU A 142 76.24 -42.05 -26.44
N ALA A 143 77.43 -41.47 -26.33
CA ALA A 143 78.39 -41.32 -27.42
C ALA A 143 79.78 -41.22 -26.80
N ALA A 144 80.35 -42.39 -26.49
CA ALA A 144 81.78 -42.56 -26.55
C ALA A 144 82.20 -42.65 -28.02
N ASP A 145 83.42 -42.21 -28.29
CA ASP A 145 84.26 -42.59 -29.45
C ASP A 145 84.15 -41.75 -30.74
N SER A 146 84.89 -40.63 -30.79
CA SER A 146 85.86 -40.23 -31.84
C SER A 146 86.42 -38.83 -31.54
#